data_AF-A0A255Z374-F1
#
_entry.id   AF-A0A255Z374-F1
#
_cell.length_a   1.000
_cell.length_b   1.000
_cell.length_c   1.000
_cell.angle_alpha   90.00
_cell.angle_beta   90.00
_cell.angle_gamma   90.00
#
_symmetry.space_group_name_H-M   'P 1'
#
loop_
_entity.id
_entity.type
_entity.pdbx_description
1 polymer ?
#
loop_
_entity_poly.entity_id
_entity_poly.type
_entity_poly.pdbx_seq_one_letter_code
_entity_poly.pdbx_strand_id
1 'polypeptide(L)'
;MPLLFRRLTPLLPALLVLLAIIMAQSAKADFVPGTEDVPLAPGLTAMADDALVFDNPTGRIVQATATGSTNADAVTRYYTDTLPQLGWVRGSDGRWTRSGEVLDIAIATDATTRRLTVRFQLSPRAER
;
A
#
# COMPACT_ATOMS: atom_id res chain seq x y z
N MET A 1 -4.69 4.84 -65.08
CA MET A 1 -5.90 5.22 -64.31
C MET A 1 -6.32 4.04 -63.45
N PRO A 2 -6.84 4.26 -62.24
CA PRO A 2 -6.15 4.40 -60.96
C PRO A 2 -6.27 3.06 -60.16
N LEU A 3 -5.68 2.83 -59.00
CA LEU A 3 -5.97 3.50 -57.74
C LEU A 3 -4.92 3.07 -56.72
N LEU A 4 -4.30 4.08 -56.10
CA LEU A 4 -3.72 4.01 -54.77
C LEU A 4 -4.67 3.23 -53.83
N PHE A 5 -4.35 2.00 -53.47
CA PHE A 5 -4.91 1.39 -52.26
C PHE A 5 -4.14 1.94 -51.06
N ARG A 6 -4.56 3.15 -50.73
CA ARG A 6 -4.22 3.97 -49.58
C ARG A 6 -4.27 3.13 -48.30
N ARG A 7 -3.12 3.05 -47.63
CA ARG A 7 -2.94 2.57 -46.26
C ARG A 7 -4.03 3.15 -45.35
N LEU A 8 -4.86 2.33 -44.70
CA LEU A 8 -5.76 2.76 -43.62
C LEU A 8 -6.39 1.55 -42.91
N THR A 9 -5.67 0.96 -41.95
CA THR A 9 -6.32 0.17 -40.88
C THR A 9 -5.45 -0.04 -39.62
N PRO A 10 -4.81 0.97 -39.01
CA PRO A 10 -4.28 0.82 -37.64
C PRO A 10 -5.28 1.27 -36.54
N LEU A 11 -6.50 1.68 -36.88
CA LEU A 11 -7.42 2.33 -35.92
C LEU A 11 -7.92 1.40 -34.80
N LEU A 12 -8.15 0.11 -35.09
CA LEU A 12 -8.62 -0.86 -34.09
C LEU A 12 -7.57 -1.25 -33.04
N PRO A 13 -6.32 -1.65 -33.42
CA PRO A 13 -5.31 -1.98 -32.42
C PRO A 13 -4.85 -0.74 -31.65
N ALA A 14 -4.82 0.45 -32.28
CA ALA A 14 -4.51 1.70 -31.58
C ALA A 14 -5.56 2.04 -30.50
N LEU A 15 -6.85 1.77 -30.76
CA LEU A 15 -7.92 1.98 -29.79
C LEU A 15 -7.85 0.99 -28.62
N LEU A 16 -7.51 -0.28 -28.88
CA LEU A 16 -7.33 -1.28 -27.83
C LEU A 16 -6.11 -1.00 -26.95
N VAL A 17 -5.00 -0.53 -27.54
CA VAL A 17 -3.82 -0.08 -26.80
C VAL A 17 -4.16 1.16 -25.96
N LEU A 18 -4.89 2.13 -26.51
CA LEU A 18 -5.32 3.31 -25.76
C LEU A 18 -6.22 2.95 -24.58
N LEU A 19 -7.15 2.00 -24.75
CA LEU A 19 -8.03 1.53 -23.68
C LEU A 19 -7.25 0.80 -22.57
N ALA A 20 -6.24 0.01 -22.92
CA ALA A 20 -5.37 -0.65 -21.94
C ALA A 20 -4.54 0.36 -21.12
N ILE A 21 -4.08 1.45 -21.74
CA ILE A 21 -3.35 2.52 -21.04
C ILE A 21 -4.26 3.28 -20.07
N ILE A 22 -5.54 3.51 -20.43
CA ILE A 22 -6.53 4.16 -19.55
C ILE A 22 -6.91 3.26 -18.36
N MET A 23 -6.94 1.93 -18.54
CA MET A 23 -7.17 0.98 -17.45
C MET A 23 -5.98 0.88 -16.49
N ALA A 24 -4.78 1.25 -16.93
CA ALA A 24 -3.56 1.25 -16.13
C ALA A 24 -3.37 2.54 -15.32
N GLN A 25 -4.44 3.26 -14.98
CA GLN A 25 -4.36 4.33 -13.98
C GLN A 25 -4.04 3.72 -12.61
N SER A 26 -2.75 3.55 -12.36
CA SER A 26 -2.23 3.25 -11.04
C SER A 26 -2.68 4.39 -10.14
N ALA A 27 -3.53 4.09 -9.16
CA ALA A 27 -3.70 5.00 -8.03
C ALA A 27 -2.29 5.30 -7.51
N LYS A 28 -1.97 6.59 -7.35
CA LYS A 28 -0.72 6.98 -6.70
C LYS A 28 -0.76 6.32 -5.32
N ALA A 29 0.14 5.38 -5.08
CA ALA A 29 0.18 4.71 -3.80
C ALA A 29 0.60 5.75 -2.76
N ASP A 30 -0.33 6.10 -1.87
CA ASP A 30 0.02 6.82 -0.66
C ASP A 30 0.81 5.88 0.24
N PHE A 31 1.73 6.43 1.03
CA PHE A 31 2.52 5.67 2.01
C PHE A 31 2.05 5.98 3.42
N VAL A 32 2.28 5.04 4.33
CA VAL A 32 2.06 5.25 5.76
C VAL A 32 3.02 6.35 6.24
N PRO A 33 2.52 7.42 6.89
CA PRO A 33 3.38 8.51 7.35
C PRO A 33 4.51 8.03 8.25
N GLY A 34 5.70 8.62 8.08
CA GLY A 34 6.92 8.23 8.80
C GLY A 34 7.63 6.99 8.22
N THR A 35 7.01 6.29 7.27
CA THR A 35 7.66 5.23 6.49
C THR A 35 7.94 5.71 5.07
N GLU A 36 8.97 5.16 4.43
CA GLU A 36 9.35 5.54 3.07
C GLU A 36 8.72 4.64 2.01
N ASP A 37 8.25 3.47 2.41
CA ASP A 37 7.96 2.38 1.48
C ASP A 37 6.78 1.48 1.88
N VAL A 38 6.19 1.67 3.07
CA VAL A 38 5.00 0.90 3.49
C VAL A 38 3.76 1.54 2.88
N PRO A 39 3.09 0.88 1.92
CA PRO A 39 1.99 1.52 1.22
C PRO A 39 0.72 1.54 2.07
N LEU A 40 -0.10 2.56 1.86
CA LEU A 40 -1.38 2.73 2.51
C LEU A 40 -2.44 1.94 1.75
N ALA A 41 -3.16 1.05 2.45
CA ALA A 41 -4.19 0.24 1.80
C ALA A 41 -5.31 1.10 1.19
N PRO A 42 -5.84 0.73 0.01
CA PRO A 42 -6.93 1.46 -0.63
C PRO A 42 -8.14 1.66 0.30
N GLY A 43 -8.69 2.87 0.30
CA GLY A 43 -9.82 3.25 1.14
C GLY A 43 -9.46 3.60 2.59
N LEU A 44 -8.17 3.58 2.95
CA LEU A 44 -7.65 4.20 4.16
C LEU A 44 -7.17 5.63 3.89
N THR A 45 -7.25 6.46 4.92
CA THR A 45 -6.68 7.80 4.96
C THR A 45 -5.86 7.90 6.24
N ALA A 46 -4.58 8.27 6.10
CA ALA A 46 -3.71 8.44 7.25
C ALA A 46 -4.14 9.65 8.09
N MET A 47 -4.12 9.49 9.40
CA MET A 47 -4.26 10.57 10.37
C MET A 47 -2.87 11.20 10.55
N ALA A 48 -2.52 12.14 9.68
CA ALA A 48 -1.17 12.69 9.61
C ALA A 48 -0.71 13.32 10.94
N ASP A 49 -1.63 13.94 11.68
CA ASP A 49 -1.36 14.53 13.00
C ASP A 49 -1.08 13.49 14.10
N ASP A 50 -1.45 12.23 13.89
CA ASP A 50 -1.24 11.11 14.84
C ASP A 50 0.09 10.36 14.57
N ALA A 51 0.85 10.77 13.55
CA ALA A 51 2.11 10.11 13.23
C ALA A 51 3.23 10.56 14.19
N LEU A 52 3.87 9.59 14.84
CA LEU A 52 5.03 9.80 15.71
C LEU A 52 6.25 9.12 15.11
N VAL A 53 7.34 9.88 14.95
CA VAL A 53 8.63 9.36 14.48
C VAL A 53 9.69 9.69 15.51
N PHE A 54 10.36 8.67 16.01
CA PHE A 54 11.50 8.80 16.92
C PHE A 54 12.74 8.25 16.24
N ASP A 55 13.67 9.13 15.92
CA ASP A 55 14.96 8.79 15.33
C ASP A 55 16.06 8.80 16.39
N ASN A 56 16.87 7.74 16.43
CA ASN A 56 18.05 7.65 17.28
C ASN A 56 19.18 6.87 16.59
N PRO A 57 20.41 6.82 17.17
CA PRO A 57 21.54 6.13 16.55
C PRO A 57 21.33 4.61 16.32
N THR A 58 20.42 3.99 17.07
CA THR A 58 20.11 2.55 17.01
C THR A 58 18.98 2.26 16.00
N GLY A 59 18.35 3.29 15.43
CA GLY A 59 17.35 3.18 14.38
C GLY A 59 16.14 4.10 14.59
N ARG A 60 15.13 3.90 13.75
CA ARG A 60 13.90 4.70 13.70
C ARG A 60 12.70 3.91 14.22
N ILE A 61 11.90 4.54 15.06
CA ILE A 61 10.61 4.02 15.51
C ILE A 61 9.51 4.89 14.90
N VAL A 62 8.52 4.27 14.25
CA VAL A 62 7.38 4.96 13.65
C VAL A 62 6.10 4.40 14.26
N GLN A 63 5.18 5.29 14.63
CA GLN A 63 3.79 4.96 14.90
C GLN A 63 2.91 5.82 14.01
N ALA A 64 1.95 5.21 13.33
CA ALA A 64 1.01 5.92 12.48
C ALA A 64 -0.36 5.26 12.54
N THR A 65 -1.40 6.07 12.37
CA THR A 65 -2.78 5.60 12.35
C THR A 65 -3.43 5.97 11.03
N ALA A 66 -4.25 5.09 10.48
CA ALA A 66 -5.09 5.36 9.33
C ALA A 66 -6.52 4.90 9.59
N THR A 67 -7.50 5.58 9.01
CA THR A 67 -8.91 5.21 9.12
C THR A 67 -9.61 5.20 7.78
N GLY A 68 -10.69 4.43 7.67
CA GLY A 68 -11.41 4.32 6.41
C GLY A 68 -12.74 3.60 6.52
N SER A 69 -13.49 3.64 5.43
CA SER A 69 -14.77 2.93 5.28
C SER A 69 -14.61 1.56 4.57
N THR A 70 -13.40 1.00 4.61
CA THR A 70 -13.07 -0.35 4.10
C THR A 70 -13.29 -1.41 5.19
N ASN A 71 -13.12 -2.68 4.86
CA ASN A 71 -13.25 -3.80 5.81
C ASN A 71 -11.90 -4.44 6.16
N ALA A 72 -11.86 -5.12 7.31
CA ALA A 72 -10.65 -5.73 7.85
C ALA A 72 -10.06 -6.80 6.92
N ASP A 73 -10.88 -7.61 6.25
CA ASP A 73 -10.43 -8.66 5.34
C ASP A 73 -9.73 -8.09 4.10
N ALA A 74 -10.25 -7.00 3.54
CA ALA A 74 -9.66 -6.31 2.39
C ALA A 74 -8.29 -5.72 2.74
N VAL A 75 -8.16 -5.09 3.92
CA VAL A 75 -6.89 -4.55 4.41
C VAL A 75 -5.89 -5.68 4.70
N THR A 76 -6.35 -6.77 5.34
CA THR A 76 -5.51 -7.93 5.63
C THR A 76 -4.99 -8.57 4.35
N ARG A 77 -5.86 -8.78 3.35
CA ARG A 77 -5.47 -9.30 2.04
C ARG A 77 -4.49 -8.38 1.35
N TYR A 78 -4.76 -7.08 1.31
CA TYR A 78 -3.87 -6.09 0.70
C TYR A 78 -2.44 -6.19 1.24
N TYR A 79 -2.27 -6.21 2.56
CA TYR A 79 -0.93 -6.32 3.17
C TYR A 79 -0.31 -7.71 2.98
N THR A 80 -1.12 -8.77 2.98
CA THR A 80 -0.64 -10.14 2.73
C THR A 80 -0.11 -10.30 1.30
N ASP A 81 -0.72 -9.63 0.33
CA ASP A 81 -0.31 -9.71 -1.09
C ASP A 81 0.84 -8.75 -1.40
N THR A 82 0.88 -7.58 -0.76
CA THR A 82 1.80 -6.48 -1.10
C THR A 82 3.13 -6.58 -0.37
N LEU A 83 3.14 -6.84 0.94
CA LEU A 83 4.35 -6.79 1.76
C LEU A 83 5.42 -7.83 1.35
N PRO A 84 5.08 -9.08 0.99
CA PRO A 84 6.07 -10.04 0.50
C PRO A 84 6.82 -9.57 -0.74
N GLN A 85 6.15 -8.85 -1.65
CA GLN A 85 6.77 -8.31 -2.86
C GLN A 85 7.78 -7.20 -2.54
N LEU A 86 7.65 -6.56 -1.38
CA LEU A 86 8.57 -5.54 -0.87
C LEU A 86 9.66 -6.14 0.06
N GLY A 87 9.77 -7.47 0.12
CA GLY A 87 10.78 -8.19 0.89
C GLY A 87 10.42 -8.43 2.36
N TRP A 88 9.21 -8.09 2.79
CA TRP A 88 8.76 -8.40 4.14
C TRP A 88 8.38 -9.87 4.28
N VAL A 89 8.81 -10.48 5.39
CA VAL A 89 8.48 -11.86 5.74
C VAL A 89 7.52 -11.85 6.92
N ARG A 90 6.42 -12.59 6.81
CA ARG A 90 5.44 -12.72 7.89
C ARG A 90 5.91 -13.73 8.94
N GLY A 91 6.02 -13.29 10.18
CA GLY A 91 6.29 -14.13 11.34
C GLY A 91 5.05 -14.91 11.82
N SER A 92 5.28 -15.94 12.62
CA SER A 92 4.21 -16.74 13.25
C SER A 92 3.38 -15.94 14.26
N ASP A 93 3.95 -14.86 14.79
CA ASP A 93 3.29 -13.90 15.69
C ASP A 93 2.46 -12.84 14.93
N GLY A 94 2.40 -12.92 13.60
CA GLY A 94 1.63 -12.02 12.75
C GLY A 94 2.36 -10.73 12.37
N ARG A 95 3.54 -10.45 12.93
CA ARG A 95 4.37 -9.30 12.59
C ARG A 95 5.16 -9.55 11.31
N TRP A 96 5.58 -8.46 10.67
CA TRP A 96 6.37 -8.50 9.45
C TRP A 96 7.82 -8.12 9.75
N THR A 97 8.78 -8.81 9.14
CA THR A 97 10.21 -8.51 9.31
C THR A 97 10.91 -8.30 7.98
N ARG A 98 11.79 -7.29 7.89
CA ARG A 98 12.61 -7.04 6.70
C ARG A 98 13.86 -6.27 7.10
N SER A 99 15.04 -6.67 6.63
CA SER A 99 16.28 -5.89 6.76
C SER A 99 16.58 -5.35 8.16
N GLY A 100 16.30 -6.11 9.22
CA GLY A 100 16.51 -5.65 10.60
C GLY A 100 15.39 -4.77 11.16
N GLU A 101 14.26 -4.64 10.47
CA GLU A 101 13.06 -3.95 10.94
C GLU A 101 11.94 -4.94 11.27
N VAL A 102 11.03 -4.50 12.13
CA VAL A 102 9.77 -5.17 12.47
C VAL A 102 8.61 -4.19 12.26
N LEU A 103 7.63 -4.59 11.46
CA LEU A 103 6.38 -3.89 11.21
C LEU A 103 5.21 -4.67 11.84
N ASP A 104 4.51 -4.03 12.76
CA ASP A 104 3.24 -4.50 13.32
C ASP A 104 2.07 -3.71 12.70
N ILE A 105 1.01 -4.42 12.32
CA ILE A 105 -0.19 -3.85 11.72
C ILE A 105 -1.40 -4.35 12.51
N ALA A 106 -1.96 -3.48 13.34
CA ALA A 106 -3.13 -3.78 14.15
C ALA A 106 -4.39 -3.18 13.51
N ILE A 107 -5.39 -4.02 13.24
CA ILE A 107 -6.64 -3.62 12.61
C ILE A 107 -7.76 -3.71 13.65
N ALA A 108 -8.54 -2.63 13.79
CA ALA A 108 -9.70 -2.56 14.67
C ALA A 108 -10.89 -1.95 13.92
N THR A 109 -12.10 -2.42 14.21
CA THR A 109 -13.34 -1.84 13.68
C THR A 109 -14.10 -1.20 14.82
N ASP A 110 -14.46 0.07 14.67
CA ASP A 110 -15.37 0.73 15.60
C ASP A 110 -16.81 0.25 15.34
N ALA A 111 -17.45 -0.36 16.35
CA ALA A 111 -18.77 -0.97 16.20
C ALA A 111 -19.90 0.06 15.96
N THR A 112 -19.70 1.31 16.36
CA THR A 112 -20.73 2.36 16.28
C THR A 112 -20.67 3.07 14.94
N THR A 113 -19.48 3.53 14.56
CA THR A 113 -19.24 4.30 13.33
C THR A 113 -19.01 3.40 12.13
N ARG A 114 -18.75 2.10 12.35
CA ARG A 114 -18.34 1.12 11.33
C ARG A 114 -17.10 1.55 10.54
N ARG A 115 -16.28 2.44 11.11
CA ARG A 115 -14.99 2.82 10.52
C ARG A 115 -13.93 1.84 10.98
N LEU A 116 -13.05 1.50 10.05
CA LEU A 116 -11.85 0.74 10.34
C LEU A 116 -10.76 1.72 10.79
N THR A 117 -10.02 1.32 11.80
CA THR A 117 -8.78 1.96 12.25
C THR A 117 -7.65 0.97 12.11
N VAL A 118 -6.55 1.39 11.48
CA VAL A 118 -5.34 0.59 11.31
C VAL A 118 -4.21 1.34 11.97
N ARG A 119 -3.52 0.68 12.91
CA ARG A 119 -2.32 1.21 13.56
C ARG A 119 -1.10 0.48 13.02
N PHE A 120 -0.12 1.26 12.61
CA PHE A 120 1.17 0.80 12.11
C PHE A 120 2.22 1.10 13.18
N GLN A 121 3.08 0.14 13.45
CA GLN A 121 4.26 0.33 14.28
C GLN A 121 5.48 -0.27 13.60
N LEU A 122 6.45 0.58 13.26
CA LEU A 122 7.74 0.18 12.71
C LEU A 122 8.81 0.36 13.79
N SER A 123 9.68 -0.62 13.96
CA SER A 123 10.77 -0.55 14.93
C SER A 123 11.97 -1.37 14.48
N PRO A 124 13.19 -1.05 14.96
CA PRO A 124 14.33 -1.92 14.77
C PRO A 124 14.06 -3.28 15.42
N ARG A 125 14.47 -4.35 14.76
CA ARG A 125 14.49 -5.69 15.32
C ARG A 125 15.55 -5.73 16.41
N ALA A 126 15.15 -6.12 17.62
CA ALA A 126 16.11 -6.36 18.69
C ALA A 126 17.16 -7.37 18.21
N GLU A 127 18.43 -6.96 18.22
CA GLU A 127 19.56 -7.87 18.05
C GLU A 127 19.53 -8.85 19.23
N ARG A 128 19.48 -10.15 18.94
CA ARG A 128 19.60 -11.19 19.96
C ARG A 128 21.05 -11.52 20.22
#